data_AF-A0A8K9Y1H0-F1
#
_entry.id   AF-A0A8K9Y1H0-F1
#
_cell.length_a   1.000
_cell.length_b   1.000
_cell.length_c   1.000
_cell.angle_alpha   90.00
_cell.angle_beta   90.00
_cell.angle_gamma   90.00
#
_symmetry.space_group_name_H-M   'P 1'
#
loop_
_entity.id
_entity.type
_entity.pdbx_description
1 polymer ?
#
loop_
_entity_poly.entity_id
_entity_poly.type
_entity_poly.pdbx_seq_one_letter_code
_entity_poly.pdbx_strand_id
1 'polypeptide(L)'
;MSDNQSWNSSGSDEDVETSESGVGQPVVGVAELGGIISKWTNYIHGWQDRWVVLKNNTLSYYKSQDEREFGCRGSLCLSKAVITPHEFDECRLDVSVNDSVWYLRATDSEHRHQWINSIELHRAESGYGSEPSLRRHGSMLSLTSATSGYSATSTSSFKGHSLREKLAEMETFRDILCRQVDTLQKYFDGCSDAVSKDELQRDKVVEDDEDDFPNTRSDGEFIHNNNGSKEKLFRSLSPKGINGIDFKGEAITFKATTAGILSTLSHCIDLMVKREDSWQKRLDKETEKRRRIEEGYHSALSELKKKSHFGGPDYEEGPNIILSSIPLLKREVEENGIVLDPLKATHSVKGVTGHELCHYFWDTNVRNDWETTIENFNVVEMLSDNAVIVYQTHKRVWPASQRDVLYLSAMRKILANNENDPDTWLVCNFSVDHDNAQPTNRCVRAKINIAMICQTLVSPPEGDREISRDNLTCKITYVANVNPGGWAPASVLRAVAKREYPKFLKRFTSYVQEKTAGKPILF
;
A
#
# COMPACT_ATOMS: atom_id res chain seq x y z
N MET A 1 39.48 28.86 78.68
CA MET A 1 39.29 28.17 77.40
C MET A 1 39.69 29.18 76.33
N SER A 2 40.96 29.61 76.25
CA SER A 2 42.19 28.82 76.09
C SER A 2 42.16 28.04 74.78
N ASP A 3 43.10 28.47 73.93
CA ASP A 3 43.76 27.80 72.81
C ASP A 3 43.07 27.79 71.43
N ASN A 4 43.77 28.04 70.33
CA ASN A 4 44.98 28.80 69.98
C ASN A 4 45.06 28.72 68.43
N GLN A 5 45.49 29.77 67.72
CA GLN A 5 46.75 29.81 66.92
C GLN A 5 46.87 28.72 65.82
N SER A 6 47.38 28.94 64.60
CA SER A 6 48.29 29.94 64.03
C SER A 6 48.54 29.52 62.55
N TRP A 7 48.57 30.42 61.55
CA TRP A 7 49.73 31.13 60.96
C TRP A 7 50.25 30.56 59.62
N ASN A 8 50.51 31.51 58.70
CA ASN A 8 51.69 31.67 57.82
C ASN A 8 52.05 30.57 56.80
N SER A 9 52.78 30.82 55.71
CA SER A 9 53.23 31.97 54.89
C SER A 9 54.18 31.36 53.85
N SER A 10 54.39 32.06 52.74
CA SER A 10 55.58 31.99 51.86
C SER A 10 55.72 30.71 50.99
N GLY A 11 56.01 30.76 49.69
CA GLY A 11 56.71 31.78 48.92
C GLY A 11 58.20 31.45 48.85
N SER A 12 58.64 30.83 47.74
CA SER A 12 60.04 30.75 47.31
C SER A 12 60.12 30.32 45.82
N ASP A 13 60.13 31.32 44.93
CA ASP A 13 61.17 31.68 43.92
C ASP A 13 61.89 30.52 43.18
N GLU A 14 61.78 30.45 41.83
CA GLU A 14 62.72 30.97 40.79
C GLU A 14 64.08 30.23 40.81
N ASP A 15 64.70 29.69 39.74
CA ASP A 15 64.62 29.84 38.28
C ASP A 15 65.42 28.67 37.64
N VAL A 16 65.33 28.52 36.31
CA VAL A 16 66.46 28.29 35.35
C VAL A 16 66.02 27.43 34.15
N GLU A 17 66.12 28.04 32.97
CA GLU A 17 65.90 27.53 31.62
C GLU A 17 66.82 26.35 31.23
N THR A 18 66.35 25.39 30.40
CA THR A 18 66.99 25.08 29.09
C THR A 18 66.15 24.16 28.17
N SER A 19 66.07 24.61 26.91
CA SER A 19 66.07 23.89 25.62
C SER A 19 64.91 22.97 25.16
N GLU A 20 64.18 23.50 24.17
CA GLU A 20 63.79 22.93 22.85
C GLU A 20 63.28 21.47 22.74
N SER A 21 62.04 21.32 22.26
CA SER A 21 61.76 20.95 20.85
C SER A 21 60.29 20.57 20.64
N GLY A 22 59.66 21.11 19.58
CA GLY A 22 58.38 20.62 19.06
C GLY A 22 57.32 21.68 18.82
N VAL A 23 57.53 22.50 17.78
CA VAL A 23 56.49 23.37 17.21
C VAL A 23 55.30 22.53 16.76
N GLY A 24 54.14 22.72 17.39
CA GLY A 24 52.84 22.30 16.91
C GLY A 24 51.90 23.50 16.91
N GLN A 25 51.75 24.12 15.74
CA GLN A 25 50.80 25.21 15.51
C GLN A 25 49.36 24.73 15.81
N PRO A 26 48.51 25.48 16.52
CA PRO A 26 47.14 25.08 16.76
C PRO A 26 46.36 25.18 15.46
N VAL A 27 45.76 24.07 15.04
CA VAL A 27 44.72 24.04 14.00
C VAL A 27 43.56 24.88 14.53
N VAL A 28 43.26 25.99 13.86
CA VAL A 28 42.13 26.87 14.17
C VAL A 28 40.84 26.08 13.89
N GLY A 29 40.34 25.37 14.90
CA GLY A 29 39.03 24.74 14.86
C GLY A 29 37.96 25.78 15.16
N VAL A 30 36.92 25.85 14.32
CA VAL A 30 35.79 26.76 14.56
C VAL A 30 35.16 26.47 15.92
N ALA A 31 34.96 27.53 16.70
CA ALA A 31 34.38 27.44 18.03
C ALA A 31 32.95 26.87 17.99
N GLU A 32 32.65 25.98 18.94
CA GLU A 32 31.32 25.40 19.15
C GLU A 32 30.32 26.52 19.49
N LEU A 33 29.30 26.71 18.64
CA LEU A 33 28.21 27.65 18.93
C LEU A 33 27.06 26.88 19.60
N GLY A 34 26.74 27.25 20.84
CA GLY A 34 25.63 26.70 21.60
C GLY A 34 24.70 27.78 22.13
N GLY A 35 23.39 27.57 22.05
CA GLY A 35 22.42 28.53 22.57
C GLY A 35 20.97 28.03 22.55
N ILE A 36 20.09 28.75 23.24
CA ILE A 36 18.65 28.48 23.20
C ILE A 36 18.07 29.09 21.92
N ILE A 37 17.31 28.28 21.17
CA ILE A 37 16.54 28.74 20.01
C ILE A 37 15.16 28.09 20.06
N SER A 38 14.11 28.83 19.68
CA SER A 38 12.78 28.27 19.61
C SER A 38 12.67 27.44 18.34
N LYS A 39 12.47 26.13 18.49
CA LYS A 39 12.33 25.19 17.38
C LYS A 39 10.87 24.77 17.23
N TRP A 40 10.34 24.77 16.01
CA TRP A 40 9.05 24.16 15.75
C TRP A 40 9.14 22.63 15.92
N THR A 41 8.28 22.08 16.77
CA THR A 41 8.30 20.66 17.11
C THR A 41 7.19 19.89 16.44
N ASN A 42 5.93 20.36 16.53
CA ASN A 42 4.75 19.83 15.85
C ASN A 42 3.54 20.76 16.09
N TYR A 43 2.39 20.45 15.49
CA TYR A 43 1.14 21.21 15.68
C TYR A 43 0.53 21.13 17.10
N ILE A 44 1.00 20.22 17.97
CA ILE A 44 0.49 20.04 19.34
C ILE A 44 1.24 20.94 20.33
N HIS A 45 2.57 20.98 20.23
CA HIS A 45 3.45 21.73 21.14
C HIS A 45 3.97 23.03 20.52
N GLY A 46 3.85 23.20 19.21
CA GLY A 46 4.26 24.39 18.49
C GLY A 46 5.77 24.67 18.59
N TRP A 47 6.09 25.95 18.77
CA TRP A 47 7.44 26.45 19.05
C TRP A 47 7.83 26.11 20.48
N GLN A 48 9.02 25.55 20.65
CA GLN A 48 9.55 25.16 21.94
C GLN A 48 11.02 25.50 22.03
N ASP A 49 11.46 26.00 23.17
CA ASP A 49 12.86 26.32 23.41
C ASP A 49 13.70 25.05 23.44
N ARG A 50 14.77 25.03 22.66
CA ARG A 50 15.71 23.92 22.57
C ARG A 50 17.11 24.45 22.68
N TRP A 51 17.94 23.70 23.40
CA TRP A 51 19.38 23.95 23.38
C TRP A 51 19.94 23.40 22.07
N VAL A 52 20.41 24.28 21.20
CA VAL A 52 20.97 23.93 19.90
C VAL A 52 22.47 24.12 19.95
N VAL A 53 23.18 23.17 19.38
CA VAL A 53 24.65 23.13 19.32
C VAL A 53 25.08 22.89 17.89
N LEU A 54 25.95 23.76 17.40
CA LEU A 54 26.65 23.63 16.14
C LEU A 54 28.10 23.24 16.41
N LYS A 55 28.47 22.04 15.98
CA LYS A 55 29.82 21.49 16.17
C LYS A 55 30.16 20.52 15.05
N ASN A 56 31.39 20.57 14.53
CA ASN A 56 31.93 19.60 13.57
C ASN A 56 30.97 19.36 12.38
N ASN A 57 30.52 20.44 11.74
CA ASN A 57 29.60 20.38 10.59
C ASN A 57 28.24 19.70 10.90
N THR A 58 27.88 19.62 12.18
CA THR A 58 26.63 19.00 12.65
C THR A 58 25.86 19.98 13.53
N LEU A 59 24.61 20.23 13.16
CA LEU A 59 23.65 21.00 13.97
C LEU A 59 22.81 20.01 14.77
N SER A 60 22.93 20.02 16.10
CA SER A 60 22.22 19.12 17.00
C SER A 60 21.34 19.90 17.97
N TYR A 61 20.24 19.30 18.44
CA TYR A 61 19.41 19.93 19.47
C TYR A 61 19.06 18.98 20.61
N TYR A 62 18.84 19.58 21.78
CA TYR A 62 18.55 18.94 23.05
C TYR A 62 17.35 19.63 23.69
N LYS A 63 16.71 18.95 24.65
CA LYS A 63 15.55 19.52 25.37
C LYS A 63 15.96 20.73 26.22
N SER A 64 17.11 20.64 26.88
CA SER A 64 17.76 21.72 27.62
C SER A 64 19.29 21.55 27.57
N GLN A 65 20.03 22.53 28.05
CA GLN A 65 21.50 22.48 28.15
C GLN A 65 21.95 21.34 29.07
N ASP A 66 21.27 21.16 30.21
CA ASP A 66 21.59 20.14 31.22
C ASP A 66 21.29 18.71 30.73
N GLU A 67 20.42 18.55 29.74
CA GLU A 67 20.07 17.24 29.17
C GLU A 67 21.05 16.77 28.06
N ARG A 68 22.20 17.44 27.87
CA ARG A 68 23.20 17.07 26.83
C ARG A 68 23.74 15.64 27.01
N GLU A 69 23.85 15.18 28.25
CA GLU A 69 24.38 13.85 28.60
C GLU A 69 23.39 12.70 28.33
N PHE A 70 22.09 12.99 28.21
CA PHE A 70 21.04 11.99 27.95
C PHE A 70 20.80 11.71 26.46
N GLY A 71 21.60 12.31 25.57
CA GLY A 71 21.55 12.10 24.13
C GLY A 71 20.78 13.19 23.36
N CYS A 72 21.19 13.43 22.12
CA CYS A 72 20.57 14.45 21.26
C CYS A 72 19.17 14.03 20.80
N ARG A 73 18.25 15.00 20.70
CA ARG A 73 16.88 14.79 20.18
C ARG A 73 16.81 14.79 18.66
N GLY A 74 17.84 15.31 18.01
CA GLY A 74 18.05 15.23 16.58
C GLY A 74 19.34 15.95 16.18
N SER A 75 19.91 15.51 15.06
CA SER A 75 21.12 16.08 14.46
C SER A 75 20.96 16.18 12.95
N LEU A 76 21.55 17.21 12.35
CA LEU A 76 21.62 17.44 10.91
C LEU A 76 23.08 17.64 10.51
N CYS A 77 23.55 16.87 9.52
CA CYS A 77 24.83 17.11 8.87
C CYS A 77 24.68 18.25 7.86
N LEU A 78 25.53 19.28 7.96
CA LEU A 78 25.39 20.51 7.20
C LEU A 78 26.02 20.47 5.80
N SER A 79 26.71 19.38 5.41
CA SER A 79 27.39 19.26 4.11
C SER A 79 26.54 19.57 2.88
N LYS A 80 25.21 19.40 2.97
CA LYS A 80 24.24 19.74 1.90
C LYS A 80 23.09 20.61 2.42
N ALA A 81 23.32 21.37 3.49
CA ALA A 81 22.29 22.19 4.09
C ALA A 81 21.96 23.42 3.23
N VAL A 82 20.67 23.65 3.03
CA VAL A 82 20.12 24.88 2.47
C VAL A 82 19.48 25.66 3.61
N ILE A 83 19.96 26.88 3.83
CA ILE A 83 19.49 27.80 4.87
C ILE A 83 18.63 28.86 4.19
N THR A 84 17.38 28.99 4.62
CA THR A 84 16.40 29.92 4.05
C THR A 84 15.93 30.87 5.15
N PRO A 85 16.33 32.16 5.11
CA PRO A 85 15.74 33.19 5.95
C PRO A 85 14.25 33.38 5.61
N HIS A 86 13.40 33.59 6.62
CA HIS A 86 11.97 33.82 6.37
C HIS A 86 11.72 35.25 5.87
N GLU A 87 10.91 35.41 4.82
CA GLU A 87 10.67 36.72 4.15
C GLU A 87 9.99 37.77 5.04
N PHE A 88 9.14 37.33 5.98
CA PHE A 88 8.30 38.22 6.80
C PHE A 88 8.58 38.15 8.31
N ASP A 89 9.37 37.17 8.76
CA ASP A 89 9.66 36.98 10.19
C ASP A 89 11.16 37.16 10.39
N GLU A 90 11.53 38.35 10.87
CA GLU A 90 12.92 38.77 11.06
C GLU A 90 13.69 37.90 12.06
N CYS A 91 13.01 37.06 12.84
CA CYS A 91 13.64 36.16 13.79
C CYS A 91 13.73 34.71 13.29
N ARG A 92 13.10 34.37 12.15
CA ARG A 92 12.99 32.97 11.68
C ARG A 92 13.98 32.61 10.58
N LEU A 93 14.55 31.42 10.70
CA LEU A 93 15.34 30.74 9.68
C LEU A 93 14.92 29.28 9.55
N ASP A 94 15.00 28.74 8.34
CA ASP A 94 14.68 27.34 8.05
C ASP A 94 15.95 26.64 7.54
N VAL A 95 16.32 25.51 8.14
CA VAL A 95 17.49 24.70 7.75
C VAL A 95 17.00 23.39 7.16
N SER A 96 17.33 23.13 5.90
CA SER A 96 16.89 21.93 5.18
C SER A 96 18.06 21.09 4.69
N VAL A 97 17.96 19.77 4.84
CA VAL A 97 18.93 18.78 4.34
C VAL A 97 18.14 17.60 3.77
N ASN A 98 18.22 17.37 2.46
CA ASN A 98 17.37 16.40 1.74
C ASN A 98 15.88 16.64 2.07
N ASP A 99 15.17 15.64 2.58
CA ASP A 99 13.75 15.72 2.96
C ASP A 99 13.50 16.22 4.40
N SER A 100 14.55 16.59 5.15
CA SER A 100 14.42 17.06 6.54
C SER A 100 14.52 18.58 6.63
N VAL A 101 13.50 19.23 7.20
CA VAL A 101 13.45 20.68 7.40
C VAL A 101 13.28 21.01 8.89
N TRP A 102 14.14 21.87 9.42
CA TRP A 102 14.03 22.43 10.77
C TRP A 102 13.66 23.91 10.68
N TYR A 103 12.50 24.24 11.26
CA TYR A 103 12.05 25.61 11.43
C TYR A 103 12.55 26.12 12.78
N LEU A 104 13.35 27.19 12.76
CA LEU A 104 14.02 27.76 13.92
C LEU A 104 13.71 29.26 14.03
N ARG A 105 13.57 29.75 15.25
CA ARG A 105 13.32 31.15 15.55
C ARG A 105 14.26 31.61 16.65
N ALA A 106 15.13 32.58 16.31
CA ALA A 106 16.04 33.24 17.23
C ALA A 106 15.28 34.26 18.10
N THR A 107 15.95 34.76 19.14
CA THR A 107 15.39 35.77 20.05
C THR A 107 15.13 37.10 19.32
N ASP A 108 16.02 37.47 18.41
CA ASP A 108 15.97 38.70 17.63
C ASP A 108 16.65 38.51 16.25
N SER A 109 16.59 39.55 15.42
CA SER A 109 17.18 39.56 14.09
C SER A 109 18.71 39.42 14.11
N GLU A 110 19.40 39.97 15.11
CA GLU A 110 20.85 39.89 15.22
C GLU A 110 21.31 38.44 15.52
N HIS A 111 20.68 37.80 16.49
CA HIS A 111 20.90 36.39 16.80
C HIS A 111 20.55 35.49 15.61
N ARG A 112 19.51 35.81 14.84
CA ARG A 112 19.20 35.09 13.59
C ARG A 112 20.38 35.16 12.63
N HIS A 113 20.94 36.34 12.38
CA HIS A 113 22.10 36.52 11.50
C HIS A 113 23.34 35.78 12.03
N GLN A 114 23.58 35.81 13.35
CA GLN A 114 24.69 35.07 13.98
C GLN A 114 24.58 33.56 13.72
N TRP A 115 23.38 32.99 13.89
CA TRP A 115 23.12 31.57 13.62
C TRP A 115 23.30 31.24 12.14
N ILE A 116 22.76 32.05 11.22
CA ILE A 116 22.93 31.85 9.78
C ILE A 116 24.41 31.86 9.41
N ASN A 117 25.15 32.91 9.78
CA ASN A 117 26.56 33.06 9.46
C ASN A 117 27.40 31.89 9.99
N SER A 118 27.10 31.46 11.22
CA SER A 118 27.84 30.35 11.85
C SER A 118 27.55 29.01 11.16
N ILE A 119 26.29 28.75 10.79
CA ILE A 119 25.89 27.54 10.05
C ILE A 119 26.53 27.54 8.65
N GLU A 120 26.55 28.68 7.96
CA GLU A 120 27.15 28.81 6.64
C GLU A 120 28.68 28.66 6.67
N LEU A 121 29.34 29.20 7.68
CA LEU A 121 30.79 29.03 7.90
C LEU A 121 31.15 27.55 8.08
N HIS A 122 30.44 26.84 8.98
CA HIS A 122 30.67 25.41 9.22
C HIS A 122 30.35 24.55 8.00
N ARG A 123 29.38 24.96 7.16
CA ARG A 123 29.08 24.31 5.87
C ARG A 123 30.23 24.49 4.88
N ALA A 124 30.76 25.71 4.75
CA ALA A 124 31.76 26.07 3.74
C ALA A 124 33.12 25.39 3.98
N GLU A 125 33.54 25.23 5.22
CA GLU A 125 34.81 24.56 5.56
C GLU A 125 34.85 23.09 5.16
N SER A 126 33.69 22.43 5.07
CA SER A 126 33.59 21.04 4.60
C SER A 126 33.82 20.87 3.09
N GLY A 127 33.82 21.98 2.32
CA GLY A 127 34.01 21.99 0.87
C GLY A 127 35.46 22.12 0.38
N TYR A 128 36.43 22.34 1.27
CA TYR A 128 37.85 22.53 0.90
C TYR A 128 38.72 21.26 0.97
N GLY A 129 38.11 20.09 1.13
CA GLY A 129 38.82 18.81 1.20
C GLY A 129 38.41 17.84 0.08
N SER A 130 39.32 17.65 -0.88
CA SER A 130 39.36 16.61 -1.92
C SER A 130 38.37 16.69 -3.10
N GLU A 131 38.87 17.23 -4.21
CA GLU A 131 38.41 16.92 -5.57
C GLU A 131 38.58 15.42 -5.92
N PRO A 132 37.86 14.91 -6.94
CA PRO A 132 37.83 13.49 -7.28
C PRO A 132 38.85 13.17 -8.37
N SER A 133 40.00 12.57 -8.03
CA SER A 133 40.73 11.67 -8.93
C SER A 133 42.02 11.15 -8.30
N LEU A 134 42.09 9.83 -8.08
CA LEU A 134 43.02 8.94 -8.77
C LEU A 134 43.12 7.59 -8.07
N ARG A 135 43.06 6.58 -8.91
CA ARG A 135 43.43 5.18 -8.67
C ARG A 135 44.72 5.06 -7.85
N ARG A 136 44.76 4.10 -6.93
CA ARG A 136 45.69 2.95 -6.97
C ARG A 136 45.55 2.06 -5.73
N HIS A 137 45.39 0.76 -6.03
CA HIS A 137 45.86 -0.45 -5.34
C HIS A 137 45.63 -0.59 -3.83
N GLY A 138 45.19 -1.73 -3.30
CA GLY A 138 45.06 -3.11 -3.79
C GLY A 138 44.76 -3.94 -2.53
N SER A 139 43.96 -5.00 -2.51
CA SER A 139 44.11 -6.30 -3.18
C SER A 139 43.14 -7.24 -2.41
N MET A 140 42.55 -8.32 -2.91
CA MET A 140 42.46 -9.01 -4.18
C MET A 140 41.44 -10.18 -3.99
N LEU A 141 40.99 -10.77 -5.12
CA LEU A 141 40.40 -12.12 -5.33
C LEU A 141 38.86 -12.21 -5.19
N SER A 142 38.07 -12.68 -6.17
CA SER A 142 38.35 -13.18 -7.53
C SER A 142 37.10 -13.09 -8.41
N LEU A 143 37.31 -12.72 -9.68
CA LEU A 143 36.42 -12.95 -10.81
C LEU A 143 36.83 -14.25 -11.49
N THR A 144 35.94 -15.24 -11.55
CA THR A 144 35.98 -16.27 -12.60
C THR A 144 34.56 -16.68 -12.98
N SER A 145 34.22 -16.29 -14.21
CA SER A 145 33.64 -17.13 -15.26
C SER A 145 32.21 -17.65 -15.16
N ALA A 146 31.52 -17.46 -16.27
CA ALA A 146 30.21 -17.93 -16.63
C ALA A 146 30.08 -19.47 -16.68
N THR A 147 28.82 -19.88 -16.56
CA THR A 147 28.19 -21.17 -16.90
C THR A 147 28.18 -22.28 -15.84
N SER A 148 26.92 -22.66 -15.52
CA SER A 148 26.42 -23.97 -15.10
C SER A 148 26.19 -24.22 -13.61
N GLY A 149 24.95 -24.62 -13.28
CA GLY A 149 24.69 -25.61 -12.22
C GLY A 149 23.82 -25.18 -11.04
N TYR A 150 22.52 -25.41 -11.18
CA TYR A 150 21.51 -25.82 -10.17
C TYR A 150 21.78 -25.74 -8.65
N SER A 151 20.73 -25.26 -7.95
CA SER A 151 20.27 -25.54 -6.56
C SER A 151 20.58 -24.44 -5.51
N ALA A 152 19.56 -23.67 -5.09
CA ALA A 152 18.70 -23.84 -3.90
C ALA A 152 19.34 -23.17 -2.65
N THR A 153 18.78 -22.22 -1.90
CA THR A 153 17.42 -21.87 -1.45
C THR A 153 17.42 -20.35 -1.10
N SER A 154 16.36 -19.55 -1.25
CA SER A 154 15.30 -19.41 -0.25
C SER A 154 14.20 -18.46 -0.75
N THR A 155 12.98 -18.82 -0.38
CA THR A 155 11.68 -18.37 -0.87
C THR A 155 11.22 -17.03 -0.29
N SER A 156 10.70 -16.11 -1.13
CA SER A 156 9.47 -15.32 -0.83
C SER A 156 9.13 -14.19 -1.84
N SER A 157 9.41 -14.31 -3.14
CA SER A 157 8.95 -13.30 -4.12
C SER A 157 8.63 -13.88 -5.49
N PHE A 158 7.56 -14.67 -5.60
CA PHE A 158 7.02 -15.08 -6.91
C PHE A 158 5.55 -15.45 -6.82
N LYS A 159 4.60 -14.49 -6.90
CA LYS A 159 3.21 -14.79 -7.30
C LYS A 159 2.56 -13.57 -7.96
N GLY A 160 2.68 -13.49 -9.28
CA GLY A 160 1.99 -12.48 -10.10
C GLY A 160 2.33 -12.55 -11.58
N HIS A 161 3.47 -13.14 -11.95
CA HIS A 161 4.02 -13.02 -13.30
C HIS A 161 3.59 -14.11 -14.31
N SER A 162 3.02 -15.25 -13.92
CA SER A 162 2.89 -16.38 -14.88
C SER A 162 1.73 -16.28 -15.88
N LEU A 163 0.53 -15.80 -15.51
CA LEU A 163 -0.61 -15.78 -16.44
C LEU A 163 -0.46 -14.70 -17.51
N ARG A 164 0.07 -13.53 -17.14
CA ARG A 164 0.29 -12.41 -18.06
C ARG A 164 1.34 -12.75 -19.12
N GLU A 165 2.40 -13.44 -18.73
CA GLU A 165 3.43 -13.96 -19.64
C GLU A 165 2.83 -15.02 -20.59
N LYS A 166 1.98 -15.91 -20.08
CA LYS A 166 1.31 -16.94 -20.91
C LYS A 166 0.30 -16.35 -21.88
N LEU A 167 -0.40 -15.27 -21.50
CA LEU A 167 -1.28 -14.51 -22.41
C LEU A 167 -0.48 -13.83 -23.52
N ALA A 168 0.64 -13.19 -23.19
CA ALA A 168 1.52 -12.58 -24.20
C ALA A 168 2.13 -13.63 -25.15
N GLU A 169 2.46 -14.82 -24.64
CA GLU A 169 2.92 -15.95 -25.45
C GLU A 169 1.82 -16.43 -26.42
N MET A 170 0.56 -16.54 -25.95
CA MET A 170 -0.58 -16.87 -26.82
C MET A 170 -0.87 -15.79 -27.88
N GLU A 171 -0.73 -14.50 -27.54
CA GLU A 171 -0.87 -13.42 -28.52
C GLU A 171 0.18 -13.52 -29.62
N THR A 172 1.41 -13.89 -29.25
CA THR A 172 2.48 -14.14 -30.22
C THR A 172 2.13 -15.34 -31.13
N PHE A 173 1.61 -16.43 -30.56
CA PHE A 173 1.17 -17.59 -31.35
C PHE A 173 -0.02 -17.28 -32.27
N ARG A 174 -0.99 -16.47 -31.81
CA ARG A 174 -2.11 -15.98 -32.63
C ARG A 174 -1.59 -15.22 -33.85
N ASP A 175 -0.65 -14.30 -33.64
CA ASP A 175 -0.10 -13.47 -34.71
C ASP A 175 0.70 -14.30 -35.73
N ILE A 176 1.34 -15.39 -35.28
CA ILE A 176 1.99 -16.36 -36.18
C ILE A 176 0.95 -17.14 -36.97
N LEU A 177 -0.10 -17.65 -36.32
CA LEU A 177 -1.17 -18.39 -37.00
C LEU A 177 -1.90 -17.55 -38.05
N CYS A 178 -2.22 -16.29 -37.75
CA CYS A 178 -2.87 -15.41 -38.73
C CYS A 178 -2.02 -15.26 -40.00
N ARG A 179 -0.71 -15.03 -39.87
CA ARG A 179 0.21 -14.95 -41.03
C ARG A 179 0.29 -16.25 -41.80
N GLN A 180 0.26 -17.39 -41.12
CA GLN A 180 0.28 -18.72 -41.74
C GLN A 180 -1.02 -18.99 -42.51
N VAL A 181 -2.16 -18.65 -41.92
CA VAL A 181 -3.47 -18.75 -42.57
C VAL A 181 -3.52 -17.87 -43.82
N ASP A 182 -3.07 -16.62 -43.74
CA ASP A 182 -3.01 -15.72 -44.89
C ASP A 182 -2.11 -16.27 -46.02
N THR A 183 -1.00 -16.91 -45.66
CA THR A 183 -0.06 -17.50 -46.61
C THR A 183 -0.65 -18.74 -47.28
N LEU A 184 -1.29 -19.62 -46.50
CA LEU A 184 -1.97 -20.79 -47.01
C LEU A 184 -3.19 -20.41 -47.88
N GLN A 185 -3.96 -19.40 -47.48
CA GLN A 185 -5.10 -18.89 -48.25
C GLN A 185 -4.65 -18.40 -49.64
N LYS A 186 -3.59 -17.57 -49.69
CA LYS A 186 -2.99 -17.12 -50.97
C LYS A 186 -2.56 -18.27 -51.87
N TYR A 187 -2.02 -19.34 -51.29
CA TYR A 187 -1.64 -20.54 -52.03
C TYR A 187 -2.87 -21.24 -52.64
N PHE A 188 -3.94 -21.42 -51.85
CA PHE A 188 -5.18 -22.04 -52.32
C PHE A 188 -5.90 -21.19 -53.37
N ASP A 189 -5.98 -19.88 -53.18
CA ASP A 189 -6.57 -18.94 -54.13
C ASP A 189 -5.81 -19.01 -55.47
N GLY A 190 -4.47 -19.00 -55.43
CA GLY A 190 -3.64 -19.16 -56.63
C GLY A 190 -3.83 -20.50 -57.34
N CYS A 191 -4.09 -21.58 -56.59
CA CYS A 191 -4.41 -22.89 -57.19
C CYS A 191 -5.80 -22.88 -57.83
N SER A 192 -6.80 -22.28 -57.18
CA SER A 192 -8.16 -22.15 -57.70
C SER A 192 -8.20 -21.34 -59.00
N ASP A 193 -7.43 -20.24 -59.06
CA ASP A 193 -7.29 -19.40 -60.26
C ASP A 193 -6.60 -20.14 -61.42
N ALA A 194 -5.64 -21.01 -61.12
CA ALA A 194 -4.96 -21.82 -62.12
C ALA A 194 -5.90 -22.88 -62.74
N VAL A 195 -6.74 -23.54 -61.92
CA VAL A 195 -7.73 -24.51 -62.40
C VAL A 195 -8.80 -23.82 -63.25
N SER A 196 -9.26 -22.64 -62.84
CA SER A 196 -10.26 -21.85 -63.58
C SER A 196 -9.76 -21.38 -64.96
N LYS A 197 -8.43 -21.15 -65.10
CA LYS A 197 -7.81 -20.80 -66.39
C LYS A 197 -7.56 -21.99 -67.31
N ASP A 198 -7.33 -23.19 -66.75
CA ASP A 198 -7.11 -24.41 -67.53
C ASP A 198 -8.42 -24.93 -68.18
N GLU A 199 -9.57 -24.77 -67.52
CA GLU A 199 -10.89 -25.07 -68.11
C GLU A 199 -11.20 -24.18 -69.34
N LEU A 200 -10.81 -22.90 -69.30
CA LEU A 200 -10.97 -21.97 -70.43
C LEU A 200 -10.01 -22.25 -71.61
N GLN A 201 -8.91 -22.96 -71.39
CA GLN A 201 -7.97 -23.35 -72.46
C GLN A 201 -8.33 -24.69 -73.11
N ARG A 202 -8.91 -25.63 -72.37
CA ARG A 202 -9.32 -26.94 -72.92
C ARG A 202 -10.48 -26.82 -73.91
N ASP A 203 -11.34 -25.81 -73.75
CA ASP A 203 -12.45 -25.50 -74.66
C ASP A 203 -11.99 -24.95 -76.03
N LYS A 204 -10.68 -24.68 -76.21
CA LYS A 204 -10.10 -24.19 -77.47
C LYS A 204 -9.31 -25.23 -78.28
N VAL A 205 -9.12 -26.46 -77.76
CA VAL A 205 -8.18 -27.45 -78.36
C VAL A 205 -8.93 -28.69 -78.91
N VAL A 206 -10.26 -28.61 -79.09
CA VAL A 206 -11.07 -29.67 -79.70
C VAL A 206 -11.52 -29.26 -81.11
N GLU A 207 -10.58 -28.86 -81.97
CA GLU A 207 -10.72 -28.94 -83.43
C GLU A 207 -9.36 -29.38 -84.00
N ASP A 208 -9.39 -30.29 -84.98
CA ASP A 208 -8.29 -30.93 -85.72
C ASP A 208 -7.53 -32.11 -85.07
N ASP A 209 -8.09 -33.30 -85.29
CA ASP A 209 -7.66 -34.23 -86.36
C ASP A 209 -7.52 -35.70 -85.91
N GLU A 210 -8.23 -36.53 -86.67
CA GLU A 210 -8.48 -37.96 -86.59
C GLU A 210 -7.34 -38.82 -87.21
N ASP A 211 -7.45 -40.12 -86.97
CA ASP A 211 -6.87 -41.26 -87.71
C ASP A 211 -5.40 -41.68 -87.43
N ASP A 212 -5.21 -42.79 -86.69
CA ASP A 212 -5.17 -44.14 -87.29
C ASP A 212 -5.03 -45.26 -86.23
N PHE A 213 -5.75 -46.35 -86.48
CA PHE A 213 -6.03 -47.56 -85.69
C PHE A 213 -4.90 -48.65 -85.90
N PRO A 214 -5.00 -49.94 -85.48
CA PRO A 214 -5.39 -50.53 -84.18
C PRO A 214 -4.67 -51.84 -83.73
N ASN A 215 -5.01 -52.25 -82.50
CA ASN A 215 -5.31 -53.61 -81.97
C ASN A 215 -4.57 -54.88 -82.49
N THR A 216 -4.09 -55.73 -81.57
CA THR A 216 -4.83 -56.91 -81.02
C THR A 216 -3.96 -57.82 -80.13
N ARG A 217 -4.51 -58.19 -78.95
CA ARG A 217 -4.53 -59.52 -78.27
C ARG A 217 -3.18 -60.16 -77.83
N SER A 218 -3.04 -60.97 -76.77
CA SER A 218 -3.94 -61.66 -75.82
C SER A 218 -3.10 -62.30 -74.68
N ASP A 219 -3.72 -62.43 -73.50
CA ASP A 219 -3.63 -63.48 -72.46
C ASP A 219 -2.32 -64.21 -72.09
N GLY A 220 -2.09 -64.32 -70.77
CA GLY A 220 -1.37 -65.46 -70.17
C GLY A 220 -0.59 -65.16 -68.88
N GLU A 221 -1.16 -65.56 -67.75
CA GLU A 221 -0.63 -65.49 -66.38
C GLU A 221 0.73 -66.19 -66.17
N PHE A 222 1.60 -65.65 -65.30
CA PHE A 222 1.92 -66.22 -63.97
C PHE A 222 2.99 -65.39 -63.23
N ILE A 223 2.91 -65.44 -61.90
CA ILE A 223 3.53 -64.59 -60.88
C ILE A 223 4.98 -65.02 -60.56
N HIS A 224 5.91 -64.05 -60.44
CA HIS A 224 6.80 -63.96 -59.26
C HIS A 224 7.45 -62.56 -59.06
N ASN A 225 7.19 -62.02 -57.87
CA ASN A 225 7.95 -61.06 -57.04
C ASN A 225 9.04 -60.19 -57.65
N ASN A 226 8.87 -58.88 -57.44
CA ASN A 226 9.56 -58.05 -56.43
C ASN A 226 10.05 -56.73 -57.01
N ASN A 227 9.68 -55.67 -56.29
CA ASN A 227 10.33 -54.38 -56.21
C ASN A 227 10.13 -53.40 -57.40
N GLY A 228 9.58 -52.22 -57.07
CA GLY A 228 9.73 -51.01 -57.89
C GLY A 228 8.46 -50.48 -58.54
N SER A 229 8.17 -49.22 -58.23
CA SER A 229 7.37 -48.29 -59.04
C SER A 229 5.89 -48.59 -59.26
N LYS A 230 5.05 -48.02 -58.37
CA LYS A 230 3.85 -47.29 -58.81
C LYS A 230 4.05 -45.79 -58.60
N GLU A 231 5.13 -45.26 -59.18
CA GLU A 231 5.03 -43.94 -59.81
C GLU A 231 4.16 -44.09 -61.06
N LYS A 232 3.41 -43.04 -61.40
CA LYS A 232 2.43 -42.92 -62.51
C LYS A 232 0.99 -43.27 -62.17
N LEU A 233 0.42 -42.54 -61.22
CA LEU A 233 -0.99 -42.11 -61.33
C LEU A 233 -1.30 -40.76 -60.65
N PHE A 234 -0.28 -39.91 -60.51
CA PHE A 234 -0.44 -38.46 -60.49
C PHE A 234 0.70 -37.88 -61.32
N ARG A 235 0.42 -37.59 -62.61
CA ARG A 235 1.29 -36.72 -63.38
C ARG A 235 1.20 -35.36 -62.70
N SER A 236 2.27 -35.01 -61.98
CA SER A 236 2.46 -33.71 -61.36
C SER A 236 2.19 -32.62 -62.40
N LEU A 237 0.98 -32.06 -62.38
CA LEU A 237 0.75 -30.69 -62.82
C LEU A 237 1.41 -29.84 -61.73
N SER A 238 2.72 -29.66 -61.81
CA SER A 238 3.37 -28.59 -61.06
C SER A 238 2.77 -27.28 -61.60
N PRO A 239 2.07 -26.46 -60.79
CA PRO A 239 1.71 -25.12 -61.21
C PRO A 239 3.02 -24.35 -61.36
N LYS A 240 3.58 -24.33 -62.57
CA LYS A 240 4.68 -23.44 -62.93
C LYS A 240 4.09 -22.03 -62.98
N GLY A 241 3.92 -21.43 -61.80
CA GLY A 241 3.33 -20.10 -61.66
C GLY A 241 3.14 -19.59 -60.23
N ILE A 242 3.08 -20.47 -59.20
CA ILE A 242 2.99 -20.03 -57.81
C ILE A 242 4.40 -20.10 -57.19
N ASN A 243 5.19 -19.06 -57.46
CA ASN A 243 6.57 -18.96 -56.99
C ASN A 243 6.63 -18.95 -55.45
N GLY A 244 7.29 -19.96 -54.87
CA GLY A 244 8.07 -19.81 -53.64
C GLY A 244 7.42 -20.13 -52.29
N ILE A 245 6.17 -20.62 -52.23
CA ILE A 245 5.52 -20.95 -50.96
C ILE A 245 5.77 -22.44 -50.62
N ASP A 246 6.54 -22.70 -49.54
CA ASP A 246 6.73 -24.05 -48.98
C ASP A 246 5.49 -24.47 -48.17
N PHE A 247 4.45 -24.93 -48.87
CA PHE A 247 3.20 -25.39 -48.25
C PHE A 247 3.42 -26.44 -47.16
N LYS A 248 4.40 -27.34 -47.35
CA LYS A 248 4.69 -28.40 -46.38
C LYS A 248 5.30 -27.81 -45.11
N GLY A 249 6.23 -26.88 -45.25
CA GLY A 249 6.80 -26.11 -44.13
C GLY A 249 5.73 -25.31 -43.37
N GLU A 250 4.85 -24.62 -44.09
CA GLU A 250 3.76 -23.83 -43.50
C GLU A 250 2.75 -24.71 -42.75
N ALA A 251 2.35 -25.85 -43.32
CA ALA A 251 1.43 -26.79 -42.65
C ALA A 251 2.03 -27.43 -41.38
N ILE A 252 3.33 -27.75 -41.40
CA ILE A 252 4.05 -28.27 -40.22
C ILE A 252 4.10 -27.19 -39.13
N THR A 253 4.40 -25.95 -39.51
CA THR A 253 4.53 -24.85 -38.55
C THR A 253 3.17 -24.46 -37.99
N PHE A 254 2.09 -24.45 -38.80
CA PHE A 254 0.72 -24.27 -38.35
C PHE A 254 0.29 -25.31 -37.31
N LYS A 255 0.62 -26.58 -37.56
CA LYS A 255 0.37 -27.68 -36.61
C LYS A 255 1.14 -27.47 -35.31
N ALA A 256 2.40 -27.07 -35.39
CA ALA A 256 3.24 -26.80 -34.21
C ALA A 256 2.72 -25.60 -33.40
N THR A 257 2.37 -24.49 -34.04
CA THR A 257 1.85 -23.28 -33.38
C THR A 257 0.51 -23.56 -32.70
N THR A 258 -0.40 -24.28 -33.37
CA THR A 258 -1.70 -24.67 -32.78
C THR A 258 -1.53 -25.58 -31.56
N ALA A 259 -0.59 -26.54 -31.63
CA ALA A 259 -0.25 -27.38 -30.48
C ALA A 259 0.36 -26.56 -29.32
N GLY A 260 1.18 -25.55 -29.63
CA GLY A 260 1.72 -24.59 -28.66
C GLY A 260 0.64 -23.81 -27.93
N ILE A 261 -0.37 -23.30 -28.64
CA ILE A 261 -1.53 -22.61 -28.02
C ILE A 261 -2.30 -23.53 -27.09
N LEU A 262 -2.61 -24.75 -27.54
CA LEU A 262 -3.34 -25.73 -26.71
C LEU A 262 -2.58 -26.06 -25.42
N SER A 263 -1.27 -26.22 -25.51
CA SER A 263 -0.40 -26.45 -24.36
C SER A 263 -0.41 -25.26 -23.39
N THR A 264 -0.29 -24.04 -23.92
CA THR A 264 -0.31 -22.82 -23.10
C THR A 264 -1.67 -22.60 -22.44
N LEU A 265 -2.78 -22.86 -23.14
CA LEU A 265 -4.13 -22.82 -22.58
C LEU A 265 -4.31 -23.83 -21.44
N SER A 266 -3.84 -25.07 -21.62
CA SER A 266 -3.86 -26.07 -20.56
C SER A 266 -3.09 -25.60 -19.33
N HIS A 267 -1.94 -24.97 -19.53
CA HIS A 267 -1.15 -24.43 -18.44
C HIS A 267 -1.84 -23.24 -17.74
N CYS A 268 -2.53 -22.37 -18.49
CA CYS A 268 -3.34 -21.29 -17.92
C CYS A 268 -4.46 -21.85 -17.03
N ILE A 269 -5.14 -22.92 -17.47
CA ILE A 269 -6.17 -23.60 -16.67
C ILE A 269 -5.58 -24.13 -15.37
N ASP A 270 -4.43 -24.82 -15.42
CA ASP A 270 -3.75 -25.32 -14.22
C ASP A 270 -3.37 -24.20 -13.25
N LEU A 271 -2.93 -23.05 -13.76
CA LEU A 271 -2.62 -21.87 -12.94
C LEU A 271 -3.87 -21.29 -12.28
N MET A 272 -4.99 -21.23 -13.00
CA MET A 272 -6.27 -20.77 -12.47
C MET A 272 -6.81 -21.71 -11.40
N VAL A 273 -6.78 -23.04 -11.64
CA VAL A 273 -7.18 -24.07 -10.66
C VAL A 273 -6.32 -23.98 -9.39
N LYS A 274 -5.00 -23.85 -9.52
CA LYS A 274 -4.11 -23.67 -8.36
C LYS A 274 -4.41 -22.39 -7.58
N ARG A 275 -4.80 -21.30 -8.27
CA ARG A 275 -5.20 -20.05 -7.63
C ARG A 275 -6.52 -20.22 -6.88
N GLU A 276 -7.51 -20.87 -7.49
CA GLU A 276 -8.79 -21.19 -6.89
C GLU A 276 -8.62 -22.06 -5.64
N ASP A 277 -7.87 -23.16 -5.72
CA ASP A 277 -7.54 -24.01 -4.56
C ASP A 277 -6.88 -23.22 -3.42
N SER A 278 -6.01 -22.26 -3.77
CA SER A 278 -5.37 -21.40 -2.77
C SER A 278 -6.36 -20.45 -2.11
N TRP A 279 -7.33 -19.93 -2.86
CA TRP A 279 -8.40 -19.08 -2.33
C TRP A 279 -9.37 -19.88 -1.48
N GLN A 280 -9.76 -21.08 -1.93
CA GLN A 280 -10.62 -21.98 -1.18
C GLN A 280 -9.99 -22.32 0.18
N LYS A 281 -8.71 -22.69 0.22
CA LYS A 281 -7.98 -22.94 1.48
C LYS A 281 -7.92 -21.72 2.40
N ARG A 282 -7.88 -20.50 1.86
CA ARG A 282 -7.92 -19.26 2.66
C ARG A 282 -9.32 -19.03 3.21
N LEU A 283 -10.35 -19.23 2.40
CA LEU A 283 -11.74 -19.12 2.79
C LEU A 283 -12.10 -20.13 3.88
N ASP A 284 -11.67 -21.38 3.75
CA ASP A 284 -11.91 -22.44 4.75
C ASP A 284 -11.27 -22.08 6.09
N LYS A 285 -10.03 -21.57 6.07
CA LYS A 285 -9.34 -21.10 7.28
C LYS A 285 -10.09 -19.95 7.94
N GLU A 286 -10.59 -19.00 7.16
CA GLU A 286 -11.32 -17.86 7.69
C GLU A 286 -12.70 -18.25 8.23
N THR A 287 -13.37 -19.18 7.55
CA THR A 287 -14.64 -19.78 7.99
C THR A 287 -14.47 -20.51 9.32
N GLU A 288 -13.41 -21.29 9.48
CA GLU A 288 -13.10 -22.00 10.73
C GLU A 288 -12.75 -21.04 11.87
N LYS A 289 -12.00 -19.96 11.59
CA LYS A 289 -11.76 -18.90 12.60
C LYS A 289 -13.07 -18.25 13.03
N ARG A 290 -13.94 -17.92 12.08
CA ARG A 290 -15.26 -17.34 12.35
C ARG A 290 -16.08 -18.27 13.24
N ARG A 291 -16.14 -19.57 12.92
CA ARG A 291 -16.84 -20.58 13.73
C ARG A 291 -16.34 -20.60 15.17
N ARG A 292 -15.00 -20.61 15.37
CA ARG A 292 -14.41 -20.59 16.73
C ARG A 292 -14.75 -19.33 17.51
N ILE A 293 -14.75 -18.17 16.85
CA ILE A 293 -15.11 -16.90 17.48
C ILE A 293 -16.60 -16.88 17.83
N GLU A 294 -17.47 -17.34 16.94
CA GLU A 294 -18.92 -17.44 17.17
C GLU A 294 -19.25 -18.40 18.32
N GLU A 295 -18.57 -19.55 18.40
CA GLU A 295 -18.69 -20.49 19.52
C GLU A 295 -18.19 -19.89 20.83
N GLY A 296 -17.04 -19.20 20.81
CA GLY A 296 -16.53 -18.48 21.98
C GLY A 296 -17.49 -17.38 22.45
N TYR A 297 -18.08 -16.64 21.51
CA TYR A 297 -19.09 -15.64 21.79
C TYR A 297 -20.36 -16.25 22.40
N HIS A 298 -20.89 -17.33 21.82
CA HIS A 298 -22.06 -18.02 22.36
C HIS A 298 -21.82 -18.59 23.76
N SER A 299 -20.63 -19.14 24.00
CA SER A 299 -20.21 -19.63 25.32
C SER A 299 -20.15 -18.48 26.34
N ALA A 300 -19.48 -17.38 26.00
CA ALA A 300 -19.41 -16.19 26.85
C ALA A 300 -20.79 -15.58 27.12
N LEU A 301 -21.68 -15.55 26.12
CA LEU A 301 -23.05 -15.08 26.27
C LEU A 301 -23.86 -16.00 27.21
N SER A 302 -23.64 -17.31 27.13
CA SER A 302 -24.25 -18.28 28.04
C SER A 302 -23.72 -18.15 29.47
N GLU A 303 -22.44 -17.82 29.66
CA GLU A 303 -21.86 -17.53 30.99
C GLU A 303 -22.43 -16.23 31.58
N LEU A 304 -22.56 -15.18 30.77
CA LEU A 304 -23.18 -13.92 31.15
C LEU A 304 -24.64 -14.11 31.59
N LYS A 305 -25.41 -14.95 30.90
CA LYS A 305 -26.78 -15.30 31.29
C LYS A 305 -26.84 -16.12 32.59
N LYS A 306 -25.79 -16.87 32.94
CA LYS A 306 -25.69 -17.64 34.20
C LYS A 306 -25.26 -16.80 35.40
N LYS A 307 -24.58 -15.66 35.18
CA LYS A 307 -24.16 -14.72 36.24
C LYS A 307 -25.01 -13.45 36.22
N SER A 308 -26.27 -13.53 36.65
CA SER A 308 -27.16 -12.36 36.80
C SER A 308 -26.92 -11.57 38.10
N HIS A 309 -25.67 -11.50 38.57
CA HIS A 309 -25.29 -10.64 39.69
C HIS A 309 -23.78 -10.44 39.73
N PHE A 310 -23.29 -9.33 39.16
CA PHE A 310 -22.06 -8.64 39.59
C PHE A 310 -22.05 -7.25 38.93
N GLY A 311 -22.58 -6.26 39.65
CA GLY A 311 -22.10 -4.88 39.53
C GLY A 311 -20.83 -4.78 40.36
N GLY A 312 -19.67 -4.88 39.71
CA GLY A 312 -18.35 -4.66 40.34
C GLY A 312 -17.89 -3.21 40.16
N PRO A 313 -17.02 -2.68 41.04
CA PRO A 313 -16.63 -1.27 41.11
C PRO A 313 -15.71 -0.82 39.96
N ASP A 314 -15.30 -1.71 39.06
CA ASP A 314 -14.31 -1.42 38.02
C ASP A 314 -14.89 -0.78 36.74
N TYR A 315 -16.20 -0.51 36.72
CA TYR A 315 -16.79 0.42 35.75
C TYR A 315 -16.67 1.85 36.29
N GLU A 316 -15.44 2.37 36.34
CA GLU A 316 -15.26 3.79 36.64
C GLU A 316 -15.80 4.63 35.47
N GLU A 317 -17.01 5.17 35.65
CA GLU A 317 -17.42 6.41 35.02
C GLU A 317 -16.43 7.50 35.47
N GLY A 318 -15.37 7.71 34.69
CA GLY A 318 -14.34 8.68 35.03
C GLY A 318 -14.94 10.08 35.28
N PRO A 319 -14.57 10.76 36.37
CA PRO A 319 -15.14 12.05 36.73
C PRO A 319 -14.49 13.10 35.82
N ASN A 320 -15.16 13.45 34.72
CA ASN A 320 -14.98 14.68 33.92
C ASN A 320 -16.02 14.67 32.77
N ILE A 321 -17.31 14.67 33.11
CA ILE A 321 -18.38 14.96 32.14
C ILE A 321 -18.65 16.45 32.17
N ILE A 322 -17.79 17.22 31.51
CA ILE A 322 -18.19 18.48 30.87
C ILE A 322 -17.48 18.48 29.50
N LEU A 323 -18.28 18.56 28.42
CA LEU A 323 -17.94 18.53 26.98
C LEU A 323 -17.93 17.17 26.24
N SER A 324 -19.05 16.44 26.25
CA SER A 324 -19.74 15.93 25.04
C SER A 324 -20.92 15.02 25.42
N SER A 325 -22.05 15.16 24.74
CA SER A 325 -23.31 14.44 25.02
C SER A 325 -23.35 12.99 24.53
N ILE A 326 -22.21 12.40 24.14
CA ILE A 326 -22.12 11.06 23.55
C ILE A 326 -21.35 10.15 24.52
N PRO A 327 -22.02 9.16 25.15
CA PRO A 327 -21.35 8.23 26.05
C PRO A 327 -20.33 7.37 25.28
N LEU A 328 -19.08 7.44 25.74
CA LEU A 328 -17.95 6.69 25.18
C LEU A 328 -17.49 5.65 26.21
N LEU A 329 -17.77 4.38 25.93
CA LEU A 329 -17.28 3.25 26.71
C LEU A 329 -15.94 2.80 26.11
N LYS A 330 -14.92 2.71 26.95
CA LYS A 330 -13.61 2.15 26.58
C LYS A 330 -13.20 1.11 27.62
N ARG A 331 -12.42 0.12 27.20
CA ARG A 331 -11.70 -0.78 28.10
C ARG A 331 -10.22 -0.62 27.85
N GLU A 332 -9.44 -0.38 28.89
CA GLU A 332 -7.99 -0.28 28.75
C GLU A 332 -7.40 -1.68 28.57
N VAL A 333 -6.75 -1.91 27.43
CA VAL A 333 -6.13 -3.19 27.06
C VAL A 333 -4.77 -2.89 26.43
N GLU A 334 -3.73 -3.50 26.97
CA GLU A 334 -2.38 -3.43 26.41
C GLU A 334 -1.84 -4.85 26.22
N GLU A 335 -1.36 -5.15 25.00
CA GLU A 335 -0.69 -6.40 24.68
C GLU A 335 0.72 -6.08 24.21
N ASN A 336 1.75 -6.62 24.87
CA ASN A 336 3.16 -6.38 24.55
C ASN A 336 3.53 -4.87 24.49
N GLY A 337 2.92 -4.06 25.37
CA GLY A 337 3.11 -2.59 25.38
C GLY A 337 2.43 -1.85 24.23
N ILE A 338 1.56 -2.52 23.48
CA ILE A 338 0.73 -1.94 22.41
C ILE A 338 -0.69 -1.75 22.94
N VAL A 339 -1.19 -0.52 22.87
CA VAL A 339 -2.58 -0.19 23.24
C VAL A 339 -3.56 -0.75 22.22
N LEU A 340 -4.53 -1.53 22.69
CA LEU A 340 -5.60 -2.16 21.91
C LEU A 340 -7.00 -1.79 22.42
N ASP A 341 -7.10 -0.71 23.20
CA ASP A 341 -8.32 -0.29 23.90
C ASP A 341 -9.59 -0.42 23.04
N PRO A 342 -10.45 -1.43 23.29
CA PRO A 342 -11.73 -1.55 22.61
C PRO A 342 -12.61 -0.36 22.93
N LEU A 343 -13.17 0.26 21.89
CA LEU A 343 -14.02 1.42 22.03
C LEU A 343 -15.43 1.12 21.54
N LYS A 344 -16.42 1.56 22.32
CA LYS A 344 -17.84 1.53 21.98
C LYS A 344 -18.47 2.87 22.31
N ALA A 345 -19.15 3.46 21.35
CA ALA A 345 -19.95 4.66 21.55
C ALA A 345 -21.40 4.38 21.16
N THR A 346 -22.34 4.95 21.90
CA THR A 346 -23.76 4.95 21.52
C THR A 346 -24.24 6.37 21.32
N HIS A 347 -25.04 6.56 20.27
CA HIS A 347 -25.61 7.87 19.95
C HIS A 347 -27.03 7.70 19.40
N SER A 348 -27.86 8.74 19.54
CA SER A 348 -29.22 8.76 18.98
C SER A 348 -29.37 10.04 18.18
N VAL A 349 -29.74 9.90 16.91
CA VAL A 349 -29.80 10.99 15.94
C VAL A 349 -31.21 11.07 15.39
N LYS A 350 -31.84 12.24 15.52
CA LYS A 350 -33.19 12.48 14.99
C LYS A 350 -33.14 12.83 13.50
N GLY A 351 -34.22 12.54 12.77
CA GLY A 351 -34.38 13.02 11.39
C GLY A 351 -33.70 12.20 10.30
N VAL A 352 -33.02 11.12 10.65
CA VAL A 352 -32.25 10.27 9.74
C VAL A 352 -32.51 8.80 10.00
N THR A 353 -32.42 7.97 8.97
CA THR A 353 -32.50 6.52 9.10
C THR A 353 -31.12 5.89 9.27
N GLY A 354 -31.10 4.63 9.71
CA GLY A 354 -29.89 3.82 9.72
C GLY A 354 -29.34 3.52 8.33
N HIS A 355 -30.20 3.43 7.31
CA HIS A 355 -29.79 3.28 5.92
C HIS A 355 -29.00 4.50 5.46
N GLU A 356 -29.55 5.71 5.65
CA GLU A 356 -28.89 6.96 5.28
C GLU A 356 -27.53 7.09 5.98
N LEU A 357 -27.48 6.85 7.29
CA LEU A 357 -26.22 6.90 8.05
C LEU A 357 -25.18 5.89 7.53
N CYS A 358 -25.56 4.64 7.29
CA CYS A 358 -24.64 3.63 6.76
C CYS A 358 -24.19 3.99 5.34
N HIS A 359 -25.08 4.52 4.50
CA HIS A 359 -24.77 4.94 3.15
C HIS A 359 -23.70 6.03 3.14
N TYR A 360 -23.88 7.13 3.88
CA TYR A 360 -22.88 8.22 3.93
C TYR A 360 -21.58 7.84 4.64
N PHE A 361 -21.60 6.83 5.53
CA PHE A 361 -20.38 6.32 6.17
C PHE A 361 -19.56 5.43 5.22
N TRP A 362 -20.24 4.61 4.41
CA TRP A 362 -19.63 3.70 3.44
C TRP A 362 -19.20 4.42 2.15
N ASP A 363 -19.99 5.38 1.67
CA ASP A 363 -19.74 6.08 0.40
C ASP A 363 -18.39 6.81 0.42
N THR A 364 -17.52 6.38 -0.50
CA THR A 364 -16.15 6.85 -0.63
C THR A 364 -16.06 8.23 -1.27
N ASN A 365 -17.08 8.65 -2.04
CA ASN A 365 -17.09 9.94 -2.74
C ASN A 365 -17.27 11.13 -1.79
N VAL A 366 -17.93 10.90 -0.66
CA VAL A 366 -18.26 11.93 0.33
C VAL A 366 -17.35 11.88 1.56
N ARG A 367 -16.34 11.00 1.58
CA ARG A 367 -15.48 10.77 2.74
C ARG A 367 -14.80 12.05 3.23
N ASN A 368 -14.27 12.84 2.30
CA ASN A 368 -13.51 14.07 2.62
C ASN A 368 -14.39 15.19 3.19
N ASP A 369 -15.71 15.12 3.05
CA ASP A 369 -16.62 16.15 3.57
C ASP A 369 -16.67 16.10 5.12
N TRP A 370 -16.61 14.90 5.70
CA TRP A 370 -16.77 14.70 7.13
C TRP A 370 -15.53 14.18 7.84
N GLU A 371 -14.65 13.44 7.16
CA GLU A 371 -13.45 12.86 7.76
C GLU A 371 -12.33 13.91 7.90
N THR A 372 -11.66 13.93 9.06
CA THR A 372 -10.66 14.97 9.39
C THR A 372 -9.30 14.41 9.77
N THR A 373 -9.19 13.09 9.94
CA THR A 373 -7.99 12.39 10.39
C THR A 373 -7.18 11.78 9.25
N ILE A 374 -7.72 11.77 8.04
CA ILE A 374 -7.08 11.18 6.85
C ILE A 374 -6.21 12.23 6.14
N GLU A 375 -5.11 11.76 5.54
CA GLU A 375 -4.21 12.55 4.69
C GLU A 375 -4.28 12.09 3.23
N ASN A 376 -4.33 10.77 2.98
CA ASN A 376 -4.55 10.20 1.65
C ASN A 376 -5.59 9.08 1.71
N PHE A 377 -6.43 8.96 0.69
CA PHE A 377 -7.52 7.99 0.61
C PHE A 377 -7.65 7.47 -0.82
N ASN A 378 -7.54 6.15 -1.00
CA ASN A 378 -7.61 5.52 -2.31
C ASN A 378 -8.43 4.23 -2.25
N VAL A 379 -9.37 4.08 -3.18
CA VAL A 379 -10.03 2.81 -3.44
C VAL A 379 -9.04 1.92 -4.19
N VAL A 380 -8.74 0.76 -3.61
CA VAL A 380 -7.78 -0.22 -4.17
C VAL A 380 -8.50 -1.20 -5.10
N GLU A 381 -9.68 -1.66 -4.69
CA GLU A 381 -10.46 -2.65 -5.44
C GLU A 381 -11.95 -2.50 -5.11
N MET A 382 -12.80 -2.50 -6.12
CA MET A 382 -14.25 -2.63 -5.96
C MET A 382 -14.63 -4.10 -6.04
N LEU A 383 -15.17 -4.67 -4.95
CA LEU A 383 -15.55 -6.09 -4.90
C LEU A 383 -17.01 -6.30 -5.33
N SER A 384 -17.89 -5.36 -4.98
CA SER A 384 -19.30 -5.32 -5.37
C SER A 384 -19.86 -3.91 -5.16
N ASP A 385 -21.13 -3.69 -5.49
CA ASP A 385 -21.85 -2.43 -5.27
C ASP A 385 -21.97 -2.01 -3.79
N ASN A 386 -21.60 -2.90 -2.86
CA ASN A 386 -21.68 -2.68 -1.43
C ASN A 386 -20.44 -3.17 -0.66
N ALA A 387 -19.34 -3.45 -1.37
CA ALA A 387 -18.07 -3.85 -0.75
C ALA A 387 -16.87 -3.33 -1.56
N VAL A 388 -15.93 -2.69 -0.86
CA VAL A 388 -14.76 -2.03 -1.45
C VAL A 388 -13.54 -2.24 -0.56
N ILE A 389 -12.35 -2.39 -1.15
CA ILE A 389 -11.07 -2.36 -0.43
C ILE A 389 -10.48 -0.96 -0.56
N VAL A 390 -10.11 -0.39 0.59
CA VAL A 390 -9.62 0.98 0.72
C VAL A 390 -8.25 0.98 1.37
N TYR A 391 -7.34 1.77 0.80
CA TYR A 391 -6.08 2.16 1.41
C TYR A 391 -6.15 3.62 1.84
N GLN A 392 -5.80 3.91 3.09
CA GLN A 392 -5.72 5.28 3.58
C GLN A 392 -4.53 5.51 4.50
N THR A 393 -4.01 6.73 4.49
CA THR A 393 -3.01 7.19 5.47
C THR A 393 -3.66 8.17 6.43
N HIS A 394 -3.34 8.03 7.71
CA HIS A 394 -3.81 8.95 8.75
C HIS A 394 -2.77 10.04 8.99
N LYS A 395 -3.26 11.22 9.38
CA LYS A 395 -2.40 12.31 9.87
C LYS A 395 -1.52 11.80 11.00
N ARG A 396 -0.25 12.19 10.99
CA ARG A 396 0.74 11.72 11.97
C ARG A 396 0.39 12.18 13.38
N VAL A 397 0.35 11.24 14.32
CA VAL A 397 0.25 11.50 15.76
C VAL A 397 1.65 11.44 16.38
N TRP A 398 2.26 12.60 16.61
CA TRP A 398 3.59 12.69 17.23
C TRP A 398 3.56 12.20 18.69
N PRO A 399 4.60 11.50 19.20
CA PRO A 399 5.91 11.21 18.59
C PRO A 399 5.93 9.99 17.66
N ALA A 400 4.81 9.28 17.55
CA ALA A 400 4.78 8.02 16.85
C ALA A 400 4.89 8.20 15.31
N SER A 401 5.32 7.15 14.61
CA SER A 401 5.35 7.12 13.15
C SER A 401 3.95 7.31 12.55
N GLN A 402 3.87 7.71 11.29
CA GLN A 402 2.57 7.79 10.61
C GLN A 402 1.94 6.40 10.47
N ARG A 403 0.61 6.32 10.47
CA ARG A 403 -0.14 5.06 10.28
C ARG A 403 -0.82 5.05 8.92
N ASP A 404 -0.71 3.92 8.24
CA ASP A 404 -1.59 3.58 7.12
C ASP A 404 -2.51 2.41 7.53
N VAL A 405 -3.64 2.29 6.83
CA VAL A 405 -4.60 1.21 7.03
C VAL A 405 -5.08 0.74 5.66
N LEU A 406 -5.12 -0.57 5.49
CA LEU A 406 -5.74 -1.26 4.37
C LEU A 406 -6.90 -2.09 4.91
N TYR A 407 -8.11 -1.87 4.40
CA TYR A 407 -9.31 -2.51 4.91
C TYR A 407 -10.38 -2.73 3.84
N LEU A 408 -11.18 -3.79 4.05
CA LEU A 408 -12.42 -4.00 3.33
C LEU A 408 -13.53 -3.25 4.08
N SER A 409 -14.28 -2.43 3.35
CA SER A 409 -15.48 -1.72 3.81
C SER A 409 -16.71 -2.32 3.14
N ALA A 410 -17.60 -2.93 3.92
CA ALA A 410 -18.82 -3.54 3.41
C ALA A 410 -20.07 -3.02 4.13
N MET A 411 -21.07 -2.63 3.34
CA MET A 411 -22.39 -2.25 3.81
C MET A 411 -23.37 -3.43 3.68
N ARG A 412 -24.16 -3.68 4.72
CA ARG A 412 -25.15 -4.76 4.77
C ARG A 412 -26.40 -4.33 5.54
N LYS A 413 -27.54 -4.88 5.11
CA LYS A 413 -28.79 -4.88 5.87
C LYS A 413 -28.95 -6.26 6.52
N ILE A 414 -29.16 -6.30 7.83
CA ILE A 414 -29.54 -7.49 8.58
C ILE A 414 -31.04 -7.37 8.86
N LEU A 415 -31.79 -8.35 8.40
CA LEU A 415 -33.21 -8.46 8.67
C LEU A 415 -33.42 -8.94 10.11
N ALA A 416 -34.39 -8.36 10.78
CA ALA A 416 -34.81 -8.86 12.08
C ALA A 416 -35.43 -10.25 11.96
N ASN A 417 -35.17 -11.12 12.93
CA ASN A 417 -35.76 -12.47 12.97
C ASN A 417 -37.24 -12.45 13.42
N ASN A 418 -37.71 -11.32 13.98
CA ASN A 418 -39.05 -11.12 14.50
C ASN A 418 -39.57 -9.77 14.02
N GLU A 419 -40.86 -9.68 13.70
CA GLU A 419 -41.52 -8.45 13.22
C GLU A 419 -41.46 -7.29 14.23
N ASN A 420 -41.23 -7.60 15.52
CA ASN A 420 -41.13 -6.60 16.58
C ASN A 420 -39.76 -5.93 16.69
N ASP A 421 -38.72 -6.50 16.08
CA ASP A 421 -37.35 -5.96 16.16
C ASP A 421 -37.04 -5.15 14.89
N PRO A 422 -36.37 -3.99 15.00
CA PRO A 422 -36.04 -3.20 13.83
C PRO A 422 -34.92 -3.85 13.01
N ASP A 423 -35.06 -3.80 11.68
CA ASP A 423 -33.96 -4.09 10.77
C ASP A 423 -32.72 -3.27 11.12
N THR A 424 -31.55 -3.88 10.93
CA THR A 424 -30.27 -3.27 11.28
C THR A 424 -29.44 -3.02 10.04
N TRP A 425 -29.05 -1.77 9.83
CA TRP A 425 -28.05 -1.42 8.83
C TRP A 425 -26.67 -1.41 9.47
N LEU A 426 -25.67 -1.95 8.78
CA LEU A 426 -24.30 -1.93 9.26
C LEU A 426 -23.29 -1.65 8.16
N VAL A 427 -22.20 -1.01 8.56
CA VAL A 427 -20.97 -0.93 7.77
C VAL A 427 -19.84 -1.48 8.61
N CYS A 428 -19.13 -2.46 8.07
CA CYS A 428 -17.97 -3.05 8.72
C CYS A 428 -16.71 -2.71 7.92
N ASN A 429 -15.73 -2.15 8.62
CA ASN A 429 -14.41 -1.82 8.11
C ASN A 429 -13.38 -2.66 8.85
N PHE A 430 -12.85 -3.70 8.20
CA PHE A 430 -11.87 -4.59 8.82
C PHE A 430 -10.65 -4.79 7.93
N SER A 431 -9.48 -4.86 8.56
CA SER A 431 -8.22 -4.96 7.82
C SER A 431 -8.08 -6.26 7.04
N VAL A 432 -7.60 -6.13 5.81
CA VAL A 432 -7.32 -7.23 4.88
C VAL A 432 -5.94 -7.03 4.26
N ASP A 433 -5.37 -8.11 3.70
CA ASP A 433 -4.16 -8.04 2.89
C ASP A 433 -4.53 -7.88 1.41
N HIS A 434 -3.73 -7.13 0.65
CA HIS A 434 -3.94 -6.95 -0.79
C HIS A 434 -2.60 -6.70 -1.51
N ASP A 435 -2.40 -7.33 -2.66
CA ASP A 435 -1.12 -7.33 -3.38
C ASP A 435 -0.68 -5.93 -3.82
N ASN A 436 -1.64 -5.07 -4.19
CA ASN A 436 -1.37 -3.68 -4.62
C ASN A 436 -1.14 -2.68 -3.47
N ALA A 437 -1.14 -3.14 -2.20
CA ALA A 437 -1.04 -2.26 -1.03
C ALA A 437 -0.17 -2.86 0.09
N GLN A 438 1.01 -3.36 -0.30
CA GLN A 438 2.00 -3.91 0.63
C GLN A 438 2.49 -2.86 1.64
N PRO A 439 2.91 -3.28 2.84
CA PRO A 439 3.51 -2.37 3.83
C PRO A 439 4.73 -1.63 3.24
N THR A 440 4.87 -0.35 3.59
CA THR A 440 6.00 0.48 3.16
C THR A 440 6.78 1.00 4.36
N ASN A 441 8.03 1.43 4.17
CA ASN A 441 8.84 1.99 5.25
C ASN A 441 8.40 3.41 5.67
N ARG A 442 7.43 4.01 4.97
CA ARG A 442 6.94 5.37 5.25
C ARG A 442 5.90 5.41 6.37
N CYS A 443 5.13 4.34 6.53
CA CYS A 443 4.02 4.25 7.48
C CYS A 443 4.05 2.90 8.20
N VAL A 444 3.59 2.89 9.46
CA VAL A 444 3.33 1.66 10.20
C VAL A 444 1.91 1.20 9.90
N ARG A 445 1.74 -0.05 9.44
CA ARG A 445 0.44 -0.64 9.12
C ARG A 445 -0.37 -0.92 10.37
N ALA A 446 -1.40 -0.10 10.61
CA ALA A 446 -2.39 -0.38 11.63
C ALA A 446 -3.41 -1.41 11.13
N LYS A 447 -3.99 -2.17 12.06
CA LYS A 447 -5.10 -3.10 11.80
C LYS A 447 -6.35 -2.61 12.51
N ILE A 448 -7.46 -2.60 11.80
CA ILE A 448 -8.74 -2.13 12.33
C ILE A 448 -9.81 -3.23 12.23
N ASN A 449 -10.75 -3.16 13.15
CA ASN A 449 -12.06 -3.79 13.05
C ASN A 449 -13.08 -2.81 13.63
N ILE A 450 -13.78 -2.11 12.75
CA ILE A 450 -14.70 -1.02 13.07
C ILE A 450 -16.06 -1.39 12.51
N ALA A 451 -17.11 -1.15 13.30
CA ALA A 451 -18.48 -1.26 12.80
C ALA A 451 -19.32 -0.05 13.20
N MET A 452 -20.04 0.50 12.21
CA MET A 452 -21.16 1.40 12.41
C MET A 452 -22.43 0.57 12.33
N ILE A 453 -23.19 0.49 13.42
CA ILE A 453 -24.41 -0.34 13.52
C ILE A 453 -25.57 0.60 13.82
N CYS A 454 -26.59 0.59 12.95
CA CYS A 454 -27.69 1.54 12.99
C CYS A 454 -29.04 0.83 12.99
N GLN A 455 -29.91 1.25 13.90
CA GLN A 455 -31.30 0.81 13.98
C GLN A 455 -32.22 2.04 13.91
N THR A 456 -33.14 2.03 12.95
CA THR A 456 -34.12 3.10 12.79
C THR A 456 -35.33 2.82 13.67
N LEU A 457 -35.67 3.76 14.55
CA LEU A 457 -36.93 3.77 15.28
C LEU A 457 -37.85 4.80 14.64
N VAL A 458 -39.07 4.37 14.34
CA VAL A 458 -40.12 5.22 13.78
C VAL A 458 -41.20 5.37 14.84
N SER A 459 -41.48 6.60 15.24
CA SER A 459 -42.66 6.93 16.05
C SER A 459 -43.85 7.13 15.12
N PRO A 460 -44.86 6.24 15.11
CA PRO A 460 -45.99 6.36 14.20
C PRO A 460 -46.64 7.74 14.30
N PRO A 461 -46.90 8.43 13.18
CA PRO A 461 -47.57 9.72 13.21
C PRO A 461 -49.03 9.58 13.66
N GLU A 462 -49.62 10.65 14.18
CA GLU A 462 -51.04 10.68 14.54
C GLU A 462 -51.93 10.62 13.29
N GLY A 463 -52.83 9.63 13.24
CA GLY A 463 -53.76 9.44 12.12
C GLY A 463 -53.10 8.85 10.87
N ASP A 464 -53.67 9.13 9.70
CA ASP A 464 -53.25 8.58 8.40
C ASP A 464 -52.21 9.48 7.69
N ARG A 465 -51.27 10.05 8.46
CA ARG A 465 -50.23 10.94 7.93
C ARG A 465 -49.02 10.13 7.50
N GLU A 466 -48.34 10.57 6.45
CA GLU A 466 -47.06 9.99 6.04
C GLU A 466 -45.97 10.21 7.11
N ILE A 467 -45.02 9.27 7.19
CA ILE A 467 -43.89 9.36 8.11
C ILE A 467 -42.99 10.53 7.70
N SER A 468 -42.80 11.49 8.61
CA SER A 468 -41.88 12.60 8.42
C SER A 468 -40.53 12.36 9.11
N ARG A 469 -39.53 13.18 8.81
CA ARG A 469 -38.21 13.11 9.49
C ARG A 469 -38.33 13.34 11.01
N ASP A 470 -39.31 14.11 11.47
CA ASP A 470 -39.54 14.35 12.91
C ASP A 470 -39.96 13.08 13.66
N ASN A 471 -40.51 12.09 12.93
CA ASN A 471 -40.89 10.78 13.46
C ASN A 471 -39.71 9.80 13.54
N LEU A 472 -38.53 10.16 13.02
CA LEU A 472 -37.40 9.25 12.91
C LEU A 472 -36.37 9.49 14.01
N THR A 473 -35.92 8.41 14.64
CA THR A 473 -34.72 8.40 15.48
C THR A 473 -33.86 7.20 15.12
N CYS A 474 -32.64 7.43 14.66
CA CYS A 474 -31.65 6.39 14.46
C CYS A 474 -30.82 6.19 15.74
N LYS A 475 -30.81 4.97 16.26
CA LYS A 475 -29.87 4.53 17.30
C LYS A 475 -28.59 4.01 16.64
N ILE A 476 -27.46 4.56 17.04
CA ILE A 476 -26.13 4.22 16.56
C ILE A 476 -25.38 3.48 17.66
N THR A 477 -24.78 2.35 17.31
CA THR A 477 -23.70 1.72 18.07
C THR A 477 -22.46 1.72 17.18
N TYR A 478 -21.46 2.51 17.57
CA TYR A 478 -20.17 2.57 16.90
C TYR A 478 -19.14 1.80 17.73
N VAL A 479 -18.47 0.83 17.12
CA VAL A 479 -17.38 0.07 17.76
C VAL A 479 -16.11 0.21 16.95
N ALA A 480 -14.99 0.38 17.64
CA ALA A 480 -13.67 0.47 17.03
C ALA A 480 -12.64 -0.30 17.85
N ASN A 481 -12.08 -1.33 17.23
CA ASN A 481 -10.91 -2.04 17.72
C ASN A 481 -9.75 -1.70 16.78
N VAL A 482 -8.75 -0.99 17.30
CA VAL A 482 -7.63 -0.51 16.52
C VAL A 482 -6.33 -1.03 17.13
N ASN A 483 -5.59 -1.81 16.35
CA ASN A 483 -4.22 -2.15 16.64
C ASN A 483 -3.31 -1.17 15.86
N PRO A 484 -2.50 -0.35 16.54
CA PRO A 484 -1.66 0.66 15.90
C PRO A 484 -0.46 0.08 15.12
N GLY A 485 -0.29 -1.25 15.11
CA GLY A 485 0.69 -2.00 14.32
C GLY A 485 2.11 -2.00 14.87
N GLY A 486 2.40 -1.11 15.82
CA GLY A 486 3.72 -0.94 16.42
C GLY A 486 3.69 0.15 17.48
N TRP A 487 4.87 0.50 17.98
CA TRP A 487 5.04 1.38 19.13
C TRP A 487 4.33 2.75 18.97
N ALA A 488 3.57 3.13 19.99
CA ALA A 488 3.01 4.46 20.19
C ALA A 488 2.78 4.68 21.69
N PRO A 489 3.02 5.90 22.23
CA PRO A 489 2.81 6.15 23.64
C PRO A 489 1.33 6.00 24.02
N ALA A 490 1.05 5.18 25.05
CA ALA A 490 -0.32 4.88 25.47
C ALA A 490 -1.09 6.13 25.88
N SER A 491 -0.46 7.03 26.65
CA SER A 491 -1.06 8.31 27.06
C SER A 491 -1.47 9.19 25.88
N VAL A 492 -0.64 9.23 24.83
CA VAL A 492 -0.92 9.99 23.61
C VAL A 492 -2.08 9.37 22.83
N LEU A 493 -2.07 8.05 22.62
CA LEU A 493 -3.15 7.36 21.92
C LEU A 493 -4.49 7.52 22.65
N ARG A 494 -4.51 7.34 23.98
CA ARG A 494 -5.71 7.49 24.80
C ARG A 494 -6.25 8.92 24.77
N ALA A 495 -5.38 9.92 24.83
CA ALA A 495 -5.78 11.34 24.75
C ALA A 495 -6.37 11.68 23.38
N VAL A 496 -5.75 11.19 22.29
CA VAL A 496 -6.25 11.38 20.92
C VAL A 496 -7.59 10.67 20.74
N ALA A 497 -7.73 9.41 21.15
CA ALA A 497 -8.98 8.67 21.05
C ALA A 497 -10.12 9.36 21.82
N LYS A 498 -9.87 9.77 23.07
CA LYS A 498 -10.86 10.47 23.91
C LYS A 498 -11.38 11.76 23.23
N ARG A 499 -10.55 12.44 22.44
CA ARG A 499 -10.91 13.67 21.73
C ARG A 499 -11.56 13.41 20.37
N GLU A 500 -10.94 12.56 19.55
CA GLU A 500 -11.32 12.44 18.14
C GLU A 500 -12.59 11.60 17.93
N TYR A 501 -12.85 10.56 18.72
CA TYR A 501 -14.06 9.72 18.50
C TYR A 501 -15.39 10.47 18.75
N PRO A 502 -15.58 11.20 19.86
CA PRO A 502 -16.79 12.00 20.04
C PRO A 502 -16.92 13.11 19.00
N LYS A 503 -15.79 13.73 18.61
CA LYS A 503 -15.74 14.76 17.57
C LYS A 503 -16.14 14.22 16.20
N PHE A 504 -15.63 13.04 15.84
CA PHE A 504 -16.01 12.30 14.63
C PHE A 504 -17.51 12.04 14.63
N LEU A 505 -18.05 11.39 15.67
CA LEU A 505 -19.47 11.02 15.71
C LEU A 505 -20.36 12.25 15.58
N LYS A 506 -20.07 13.32 16.34
CA LYS A 506 -20.85 14.57 16.25
C LYS A 506 -20.79 15.20 14.86
N ARG A 507 -19.60 15.29 14.27
CA ARG A 507 -19.42 15.89 12.93
C ARG A 507 -20.12 15.07 11.86
N PHE A 508 -19.92 13.76 11.88
CA PHE A 508 -20.48 12.84 10.91
C PHE A 508 -22.01 12.81 10.97
N THR A 509 -22.61 12.68 12.16
CA THR A 509 -24.07 12.64 12.27
C THR A 509 -24.72 13.96 11.88
N SER A 510 -24.10 15.10 12.23
CA SER A 510 -24.56 16.42 11.81
C SER A 510 -24.49 16.57 10.28
N TYR A 511 -23.41 16.10 9.67
CA TYR A 511 -23.24 16.09 8.21
C TYR A 511 -24.35 15.29 7.51
N VAL A 512 -24.70 14.10 8.02
CA VAL A 512 -25.80 13.30 7.44
C VAL A 512 -27.14 14.00 7.59
N GLN A 513 -27.43 14.61 8.74
CA GLN A 513 -28.65 15.39 8.93
C GLN A 513 -28.75 16.54 7.92
N GLU A 514 -27.66 17.28 7.71
CA GLU A 514 -27.60 18.38 6.73
C GLU A 514 -27.84 17.87 5.30
N LYS A 515 -27.18 16.77 4.91
CA LYS A 515 -27.28 16.23 3.54
C LYS A 515 -28.61 15.56 3.22
N THR A 516 -29.37 15.17 4.24
CA THR A 516 -30.68 14.50 4.09
C THR A 516 -31.86 15.45 4.31
N ALA A 517 -31.63 16.62 4.91
CA ALA A 517 -32.64 17.65 5.10
C ALA A 517 -33.34 18.00 3.77
N GLY A 518 -34.68 17.98 3.76
CA GLY A 518 -35.49 18.28 2.58
C GLY A 518 -35.48 17.21 1.47
N LYS A 519 -34.78 16.09 1.65
CA LYS A 519 -34.81 14.96 0.70
C LYS A 519 -35.81 13.88 1.13
N PRO A 520 -36.37 13.10 0.18
CA PRO A 520 -37.15 11.91 0.50
C PRO A 520 -36.42 10.96 1.45
N ILE A 521 -37.15 10.31 2.35
CA ILE A 521 -36.59 9.40 3.35
C ILE A 521 -36.19 8.09 2.68
N LEU A 522 -34.96 7.64 2.92
CA LEU A 522 -34.47 6.34 2.49
C LEU A 522 -34.48 5.36 3.69
N PHE A 523 -35.35 4.36 3.69
CA PHE A 523 -35.52 3.38 4.78
C PHE A 523 -34.54 2.20 4.74
#